data_AF-A0A4Q8QL88-F1
#
_entry.id   AF-A0A4Q8QL88-F1
#
_cell.length_a   1.000
_cell.length_b   1.000
_cell.length_c   1.000
_cell.angle_alpha   90.00
_cell.angle_beta   90.00
_cell.angle_gamma   90.00
#
_symmetry.space_group_name_H-M   'P 1'
#
loop_
_entity.id
_entity.type
_entity.pdbx_description
1 polymer ?
#
loop_
_entity_poly.entity_id
_entity_poly.type
_entity_poly.pdbx_seq_one_letter_code
_entity_poly.pdbx_strand_id
1 'polypeptide(L)' 'SFRPEPKDAAHQTGFVPAMVVAESGPTLGPVGPAGGGAIEIEFAAGARMRITGTVDAATLKAAVAALADGRPR' A
#
# COMPACT_ATOMS: atom_id res chain seq x y z
N SER A 1 -22.77 -30.01 -16.21
CA SER A 1 -22.34 -28.67 -15.78
C SER A 1 -21.38 -28.83 -14.62
N PHE A 2 -20.13 -28.40 -14.77
CA PHE A 2 -19.14 -28.43 -13.68
C PHE A 2 -18.94 -26.98 -13.24
N ARG A 3 -19.51 -26.60 -12.10
CA ARG A 3 -19.04 -25.45 -11.35
C ARG A 3 -18.10 -25.99 -10.28
N PRO A 4 -16.77 -25.90 -10.45
CA PRO A 4 -15.91 -25.94 -9.30
C PRO A 4 -16.19 -24.65 -8.52
N GLU A 5 -16.81 -24.81 -7.35
CA GLU A 5 -16.74 -23.80 -6.32
C GLU A 5 -15.23 -23.49 -6.11
N PRO A 6 -14.79 -22.22 -6.05
CA PRO A 6 -13.41 -21.92 -5.73
C PRO A 6 -13.13 -22.32 -4.27
N LYS A 7 -12.87 -23.61 -4.06
CA LYS A 7 -12.38 -24.22 -2.82
C LYS A 7 -10.91 -23.85 -2.61
N ASP A 8 -10.60 -22.57 -2.79
CA ASP A 8 -9.30 -21.95 -2.54
C ASP A 8 -9.35 -20.42 -2.46
N ALA A 9 -10.54 -19.79 -2.37
CA ALA A 9 -10.61 -18.35 -2.07
C ALA A 9 -10.38 -18.03 -0.58
N ALA A 10 -10.30 -19.04 0.29
CA ALA A 10 -10.22 -18.88 1.75
C ALA A 10 -8.80 -18.68 2.30
N HIS A 11 -7.76 -18.68 1.46
CA HIS A 11 -6.36 -18.49 1.90
C HIS A 11 -5.60 -17.40 1.17
N GLN A 12 -6.27 -16.50 0.45
CA GLN A 12 -5.62 -15.25 0.07
C GLN A 12 -5.42 -14.45 1.36
N THR A 13 -4.30 -14.67 2.06
CA THR A 13 -3.84 -13.85 3.18
C THR A 13 -3.98 -12.40 2.74
N GLY A 14 -4.95 -11.72 3.33
CA GLY A 14 -5.30 -10.36 2.95
C GLY A 14 -4.12 -9.41 3.15
N PHE A 15 -4.21 -8.21 2.60
CA PHE A 15 -3.20 -7.20 2.85
C PHE A 15 -3.22 -6.80 4.33
N VAL A 16 -2.06 -6.83 4.97
CA VAL A 16 -1.85 -6.20 6.28
C VAL A 16 -2.04 -4.70 6.12
N PRO A 17 -2.94 -4.06 6.90
CA PRO A 17 -3.19 -2.63 6.76
C PRO A 17 -2.05 -1.80 7.37
N ALA A 18 -1.68 -0.73 6.68
CA ALA A 18 -0.80 0.33 7.15
C ALA A 18 -1.42 1.68 6.80
N MET A 19 -1.34 2.67 7.70
CA MET A 19 -1.91 4.00 7.48
C MET A 19 -0.81 5.05 7.61
N VAL A 20 -0.69 5.91 6.59
CA VAL A 20 0.12 7.12 6.67
C VAL A 20 -0.71 8.19 7.36
N VAL A 21 -0.23 8.63 8.52
CA VAL A 21 -0.80 9.75 9.26
C VAL A 21 0.06 10.96 8.99
N ALA A 22 -0.56 12.09 8.64
CA ALA A 22 0.18 13.33 8.48
C ALA A 22 0.74 13.78 9.84
N GLU A 23 2.02 14.15 9.87
CA GLU A 23 2.64 14.79 11.02
C GLU A 23 1.87 16.08 11.38
N SER A 24 1.63 16.30 12.67
CA SER A 24 0.93 17.50 13.15
C SER A 24 1.87 18.73 13.10
N GLY A 25 2.02 19.32 11.91
CA GLY A 25 2.71 20.59 11.67
C GLY A 25 1.76 21.66 11.10
N PRO A 26 2.20 22.93 10.92
CA PRO A 26 1.35 23.99 10.39
C PRO A 26 0.76 23.56 9.04
N THR A 27 -0.57 23.42 9.01
CA THR A 27 -1.36 23.00 7.84
C THR A 27 -1.03 23.87 6.62
N LEU A 28 -0.34 23.30 5.63
CA LEU A 28 -0.14 23.90 4.32
C LEU A 28 -1.44 23.80 3.51
N GLY A 29 -2.39 24.69 3.80
CA GLY A 29 -3.61 24.94 3.03
C GLY A 29 -4.50 23.71 2.76
N PRO A 30 -5.64 23.87 2.08
CA PRO A 30 -6.46 22.75 1.69
C PRO A 30 -5.79 22.06 0.50
N VAL A 31 -5.02 21.00 0.77
CA VAL A 31 -4.75 20.00 -0.26
C VAL A 31 -6.11 19.37 -0.54
N GLY A 32 -6.63 19.57 -1.76
CA GLY A 32 -7.90 18.99 -2.20
C GLY A 32 -7.93 17.49 -1.94
N PRO A 33 -9.12 16.85 -1.85
CA PRO A 33 -9.22 15.45 -1.46
C PRO A 33 -8.31 14.61 -2.34
N ALA A 34 -7.18 14.16 -1.79
CA ALA A 34 -6.34 13.18 -2.43
C ALA A 34 -7.23 11.95 -2.51
N GLY A 35 -7.80 11.70 -3.70
CA GLY A 35 -8.70 10.59 -3.93
C GLY A 35 -8.09 9.35 -3.31
N GLY A 36 -8.85 8.69 -2.44
CA GLY A 36 -8.39 7.61 -1.56
C GLY A 36 -7.80 6.45 -2.34
N GLY A 37 -6.54 6.60 -2.72
CA GLY A 37 -5.73 5.55 -3.31
C GLY A 37 -5.18 4.66 -2.20
N ALA A 38 -4.98 3.39 -2.53
CA ALA A 38 -4.24 2.47 -1.70
C ALA A 38 -2.98 2.04 -2.46
N ILE A 39 -1.86 1.98 -1.78
CA ILE A 39 -0.64 1.36 -2.30
C ILE A 39 -0.65 -0.09 -1.82
N GLU A 40 -0.56 -1.03 -2.75
CA GLU A 40 -0.50 -2.45 -2.45
C GLU A 40 0.90 -2.98 -2.76
N ILE A 41 1.49 -3.67 -1.80
CA ILE A 41 2.83 -4.23 -1.90
C ILE A 41 2.74 -5.73 -1.64
N GLU A 42 3.24 -6.52 -2.57
CA GLU A 42 3.45 -7.95 -2.42
C GLU A 42 4.95 -8.22 -2.34
N PHE A 43 5.38 -8.81 -1.24
CA PHE A 43 6.77 -9.21 -1.03
C PHE A 43 6.99 -10.60 -1.62
N ALA A 44 8.18 -10.88 -2.12
CA ALA A 44 8.54 -12.19 -2.70
C ALA A 44 8.30 -13.37 -1.74
N ALA A 45 8.35 -13.13 -0.42
CA ALA A 45 8.03 -14.12 0.61
C ALA A 45 6.50 -14.35 0.80
N GLY A 46 5.66 -13.77 -0.05
CA GLY A 46 4.19 -13.88 0.00
C GLY A 46 3.51 -12.95 0.99
N ALA A 47 4.26 -12.17 1.77
CA ALA A 47 3.67 -11.14 2.64
C ALA A 47 3.04 -10.03 1.79
N ARG A 48 1.90 -9.52 2.24
CA ARG A 48 1.13 -8.50 1.52
C ARG A 48 0.80 -7.35 2.44
N MET A 49 1.05 -6.11 2.02
CA MET A 49 0.75 -4.90 2.78
C MET A 49 -0.05 -3.89 1.94
N ARG A 50 -1.03 -3.23 2.55
CA ARG A 50 -1.82 -2.15 1.93
C ARG A 50 -1.65 -0.88 2.73
N ILE A 51 -1.10 0.15 2.10
CA ILE A 51 -0.90 1.46 2.69
C ILE A 51 -2.02 2.39 2.23
N THR A 52 -2.69 3.04 3.17
CA THR A 52 -3.74 4.06 2.93
C THR A 52 -3.35 5.39 3.56
N GLY A 53 -4.03 6.46 3.15
CA GLY A 53 -3.78 7.82 3.65
C GLY A 53 -3.29 8.76 2.55
N THR A 54 -3.17 10.05 2.87
CA THR A 54 -2.71 11.06 1.92
C THR A 54 -1.19 10.99 1.78
N VAL A 55 -0.71 10.77 0.57
CA VAL A 55 0.72 10.74 0.24
C VAL A 55 0.93 11.63 -0.99
N ASP A 56 1.91 12.54 -0.95
CA ASP A 56 2.27 13.33 -2.13
C ASP A 56 3.13 12.52 -3.11
N ALA A 57 3.24 13.01 -4.34
CA ALA A 57 3.96 12.32 -5.42
C ALA A 57 5.47 12.20 -5.17
N ALA A 58 6.09 13.17 -4.49
CA ALA A 58 7.52 13.14 -4.18
C ALA A 58 7.81 12.06 -3.12
N THR A 59 6.97 11.98 -2.10
CA THR A 59 7.03 10.93 -1.07
C THR A 59 6.84 9.54 -1.69
N LEU A 60 5.86 9.37 -2.58
CA LEU A 60 5.68 8.10 -3.30
C LEU A 60 6.92 7.72 -4.12
N LYS A 61 7.48 8.68 -4.86
CA LYS A 61 8.69 8.46 -5.67
C LYS A 61 9.89 8.04 -4.82
N ALA A 62 10.07 8.68 -3.66
CA ALA A 62 11.14 8.33 -2.72
C ALA A 62 10.97 6.91 -2.18
N ALA A 63 9.75 6.52 -1.81
CA ALA A 63 9.45 5.16 -1.33
C ALA A 63 9.78 4.09 -2.39
N VAL A 64 9.39 4.33 -3.65
CA VAL A 64 9.72 3.42 -4.78
C VAL A 64 11.23 3.32 -4.99
N ALA A 65 11.95 4.44 -4.92
CA ALA A 65 13.41 4.45 -5.04
C ALA A 65 14.08 3.65 -3.92
N ALA A 66 13.62 3.80 -2.68
CA ALA A 66 14.13 3.05 -1.53
C ALA A 66 13.86 1.53 -1.65
N LEU A 67 12.69 1.14 -2.17
CA LEU A 67 12.37 -0.26 -2.45
C LEU A 67 13.28 -0.85 -3.54
N ALA A 68 13.61 -0.07 -4.56
CA ALA A 68 14.50 -0.50 -5.65
C ALA A 68 15.98 -0.56 -5.25
N ASP A 69 16.43 0.31 -4.35
CA ASP A 69 17.82 0.36 -3.86
C ASP A 69 18.12 -0.71 -2.79
N GLY A 70 17.08 -1.32 -2.20
CA GLY A 70 17.22 -2.36 -1.20
C GLY A 70 18.03 -3.56 -1.70
N ARG A 71 19.32 -3.62 -1.36
CA ARG A 71 20.16 -4.80 -1.59
C ARG A 71 19.60 -5.97 -0.77
N PRO A 72 19.43 -7.18 -1.35
CA PRO A 72 19.13 -8.38 -0.55
C PRO A 72 20.23 -8.54 0.52
N ARG A 73 19.81 -8.58 1.78
CA ARG A 73 20.70 -8.77 2.94
C ARG A 73 21.16 -10.22 3.01
#